data_AF-A0A975N5C7-F1
#
_entry.id   AF-A0A975N5C7-F1
#
_cell.length_a   1.000
_cell.length_b   1.000
_cell.length_c   1.000
_cell.angle_alpha   90.00
_cell.angle_beta   90.00
_cell.angle_gamma   90.00
#
_symmetry.space_group_name_H-M   'P 1'
#
loop_
_entity.id
_entity.type
_entity.pdbx_description
1 polymer ?
#
loop_
_entity_poly.entity_id
_entity_poly.type
_entity_poly.pdbx_seq_one_letter_code
_entity_poly.pdbx_strand_id
1 'polypeptide(L)'
;MAVFTVVLGVFGAGTARAVDKTLTWEGAFPIIGTQSVKSVVHVDVPAKAAPGQTVSVPFSIDVDAGTAAADGLRLVGVTKLGGKIDAKVNVTASGGKVDPVRVTLDIPETKVPEQGGLTFTANGTVDFTVSAGTPAGPAKSAVDKEAVSHITTDAKDPSLAKFDVNLTLSPPEQDTVLGTTEVG
;
A
#
# COMPACT_ATOMS: atom_id res chain seq x y z
N MET A 1 16.68 48.92 -30.38
CA MET A 1 17.42 48.41 -29.20
C MET A 1 16.43 48.03 -28.13
N ALA A 2 16.70 46.91 -27.43
CA ALA A 2 16.02 46.34 -26.24
C ALA A 2 14.54 45.98 -26.44
N VAL A 3 14.12 44.74 -26.72
CA VAL A 3 14.25 43.47 -25.98
C VAL A 3 13.92 43.63 -24.49
N PHE A 4 12.67 43.35 -24.14
CA PHE A 4 12.30 42.85 -22.81
C PHE A 4 11.46 41.59 -22.98
N THR A 5 12.12 40.47 -22.77
CA THR A 5 11.60 39.12 -22.70
C THR A 5 10.78 39.01 -21.41
N VAL A 6 9.46 38.88 -21.51
CA VAL A 6 8.65 38.39 -20.38
C VAL A 6 8.65 36.88 -20.48
N VAL A 7 9.42 36.28 -19.58
CA VAL A 7 9.50 34.84 -19.35
C VAL A 7 8.10 34.32 -19.03
N LEU A 8 7.60 33.41 -19.87
CA LEU A 8 6.50 32.51 -19.55
C LEU A 8 6.92 31.66 -18.35
N GLY A 9 6.58 32.14 -17.15
CA GLY A 9 6.63 31.35 -15.92
C GLY A 9 5.53 30.30 -15.94
N VAL A 10 5.73 29.23 -16.70
CA VAL A 10 5.03 27.96 -16.47
C VAL A 10 5.60 27.42 -15.16
N PHE A 11 4.99 27.81 -14.03
CA PHE A 11 5.08 27.01 -12.82
C PHE A 11 4.42 25.67 -13.15
N GLY A 12 5.25 24.72 -13.59
CA GLY A 12 4.87 23.33 -13.66
C GLY A 12 4.47 22.90 -12.25
N ALA A 13 3.17 22.90 -11.98
CA ALA A 13 2.61 22.05 -10.97
C ALA A 13 3.00 20.64 -11.39
N GLY A 14 4.06 20.11 -10.77
CA GLY A 14 4.54 18.77 -11.01
C GLY A 14 3.35 17.84 -10.80
N THR A 15 2.90 17.22 -11.88
CA THR A 15 1.81 16.26 -11.85
C THR A 15 2.21 15.16 -10.86
N ALA A 16 1.38 14.91 -9.85
CA ALA A 16 1.48 13.73 -9.01
C ALA A 16 1.70 12.51 -9.93
N ARG A 17 2.64 11.63 -9.56
CA ARG A 17 2.83 10.39 -10.31
C ARG A 17 1.98 9.33 -9.64
N ALA A 18 0.89 8.95 -10.31
CA ALA A 18 0.25 7.69 -10.07
C ALA A 18 1.29 6.60 -10.33
N VAL A 19 1.58 5.78 -9.33
CA VAL A 19 2.51 4.66 -9.47
C VAL A 19 1.76 3.38 -9.15
N ASP A 20 1.68 2.54 -10.17
CA ASP A 20 1.23 1.17 -10.06
C ASP A 20 2.46 0.30 -9.78
N LYS A 21 2.49 -0.35 -8.62
CA LYS A 21 3.59 -1.26 -8.26
C LYS A 21 3.04 -2.64 -7.95
N THR A 22 3.45 -3.61 -8.75
CA THR A 22 3.21 -5.02 -8.44
C THR A 22 4.24 -5.52 -7.44
N LEU A 23 3.78 -5.98 -6.29
CA LEU A 23 4.59 -6.62 -5.25
C LEU A 23 4.06 -8.02 -4.97
N THR A 24 4.97 -8.97 -4.82
CA THR A 24 4.66 -10.34 -4.41
C THR A 24 5.02 -10.52 -2.95
N TRP A 25 4.09 -11.11 -2.21
CA TRP A 25 4.16 -11.35 -0.78
C TRP A 25 4.02 -12.84 -0.51
N GLU A 26 4.50 -13.26 0.65
CA GLU A 26 4.37 -14.60 1.16
C GLU A 26 3.85 -14.53 2.59
N GLY A 27 2.83 -15.31 2.92
CA GLY A 27 2.22 -15.30 4.23
C GLY A 27 1.74 -16.67 4.67
N ALA A 28 1.86 -16.95 5.96
CA ALA A 28 1.38 -18.18 6.55
C ALA A 28 -0.11 -18.06 6.91
N PHE A 29 -0.96 -18.76 6.18
CA PHE A 29 -2.38 -18.89 6.47
C PHE A 29 -2.60 -20.09 7.41
N PRO A 30 -3.48 -19.99 8.42
CA PRO A 30 -3.61 -21.01 9.47
C PRO A 30 -3.87 -22.44 8.97
N ILE A 31 -4.61 -22.60 7.87
CA ILE A 31 -5.08 -23.91 7.39
C ILE A 31 -4.30 -24.41 6.16
N ILE A 32 -3.97 -23.51 5.25
CA ILE A 32 -3.32 -23.84 3.97
C ILE A 32 -1.81 -23.60 3.99
N GLY A 33 -1.27 -23.16 5.14
CA GLY A 33 0.15 -22.88 5.30
C GLY A 33 0.59 -21.66 4.50
N THR A 34 1.84 -21.66 4.09
CA THR A 34 2.46 -20.54 3.38
C THR A 34 1.92 -20.40 1.96
N GLN A 35 1.41 -19.22 1.63
CA GLN A 35 0.86 -18.88 0.33
C GLN A 35 1.53 -17.63 -0.24
N SER A 36 1.68 -17.61 -1.56
CA SER A 36 2.10 -16.41 -2.29
C SER A 36 0.90 -15.57 -2.67
N VAL A 37 0.97 -14.28 -2.36
CA VAL A 37 -0.07 -13.28 -2.64
C VAL A 37 0.53 -12.21 -3.54
N LYS A 38 -0.15 -11.87 -4.63
CA LYS A 38 0.25 -10.74 -5.47
C LYS A 38 -0.58 -9.53 -5.09
N SER A 39 0.05 -8.37 -5.11
CA SER A 39 -0.62 -7.10 -4.85
C SER A 39 -0.21 -6.08 -5.90
N VAL A 40 -1.14 -5.28 -6.37
CA VAL A 40 -0.86 -4.10 -7.21
C VAL A 40 -1.21 -2.89 -6.37
N VAL A 41 -0.17 -2.18 -5.93
CA VAL A 41 -0.29 -0.95 -5.16
C VAL A 41 -0.58 0.19 -6.10
N HIS A 42 -1.65 0.92 -5.84
CA HIS A 42 -2.06 2.13 -6.54
C HIS A 42 -1.99 3.32 -5.57
N VAL A 43 -1.08 4.24 -5.83
CA VAL A 43 -0.89 5.43 -5.00
C VAL A 43 -0.53 6.62 -5.86
N ASP A 44 -1.13 7.76 -5.53
CA ASP A 44 -0.73 9.05 -6.06
C ASP A 44 0.31 9.68 -5.14
N VAL A 45 1.59 9.57 -5.52
CA VAL A 45 2.66 10.22 -4.76
C VAL A 45 2.68 11.71 -5.11
N PRO A 46 2.53 12.61 -4.13
CA PRO A 46 2.51 14.03 -4.39
C PRO A 46 3.90 14.46 -4.87
N ALA A 47 3.95 15.30 -5.92
CA ALA A 47 5.22 15.76 -6.45
C ALA A 47 5.93 16.73 -5.48
N LYS A 48 5.16 17.46 -4.67
CA LYS A 48 5.66 18.45 -3.71
C LYS A 48 4.95 18.34 -2.37
N ALA A 49 5.68 18.55 -1.28
CA ALA A 49 5.13 18.68 0.06
C ALA A 49 5.91 19.74 0.86
N ALA A 50 5.19 20.65 1.52
CA ALA A 50 5.84 21.66 2.35
C ALA A 50 6.17 21.10 3.76
N PRO A 51 7.28 21.53 4.38
CA PRO A 51 7.55 21.21 5.79
C PRO A 51 6.40 21.66 6.70
N GLY A 52 5.96 20.79 7.60
CA GLY A 52 4.83 21.04 8.50
C GLY A 52 3.45 20.81 7.89
N GLN A 53 3.37 20.45 6.60
CA GLN A 53 2.11 20.12 5.94
C GLN A 53 1.76 18.65 6.13
N THR A 54 0.50 18.39 6.49
CA THR A 54 -0.12 17.07 6.35
C THR A 54 -0.71 16.94 4.95
N VAL A 55 -0.30 15.90 4.23
CA VAL A 55 -0.81 15.54 2.92
C VAL A 55 -1.54 14.22 3.05
N SER A 56 -2.84 14.23 2.74
CA SER A 56 -3.65 13.02 2.66
C SER A 56 -3.67 12.54 1.22
N VAL A 57 -3.25 11.28 1.00
CA VAL A 57 -3.27 10.66 -0.32
C VAL A 57 -4.14 9.41 -0.32
N PRO A 58 -5.02 9.24 -1.32
CA PRO A 58 -5.75 8.00 -1.49
C PRO A 58 -4.76 6.88 -1.81
N PHE A 59 -5.00 5.73 -1.21
CA PHE A 59 -4.16 4.55 -1.38
C PHE A 59 -5.06 3.35 -1.60
N SER A 60 -4.80 2.58 -2.65
CA SER A 60 -5.55 1.35 -2.91
C SER A 60 -4.60 0.24 -3.32
N ILE A 61 -4.98 -1.00 -3.03
CA ILE A 61 -4.21 -2.17 -3.41
C ILE A 61 -5.18 -3.22 -3.97
N ASP A 62 -4.94 -3.65 -5.20
CA ASP A 62 -5.57 -4.86 -5.73
C ASP A 62 -4.79 -6.08 -5.27
N VAL A 63 -5.44 -6.97 -4.53
CA VAL A 63 -4.84 -8.18 -3.97
C VAL A 63 -5.36 -9.40 -4.73
N ASP A 64 -4.44 -10.24 -5.19
CA ASP A 64 -4.68 -11.58 -5.72
C ASP A 64 -4.05 -12.60 -4.77
N ALA A 65 -4.91 -13.22 -3.95
CA ALA A 65 -4.53 -14.26 -3.01
C ALA A 65 -4.45 -15.66 -3.67
N GLY A 66 -4.80 -15.77 -4.96
CA GLY A 66 -4.73 -17.00 -5.73
C GLY A 66 -5.84 -18.02 -5.41
N THR A 67 -5.79 -19.17 -6.09
CA THR A 67 -6.77 -20.26 -5.96
C THR A 67 -6.65 -20.99 -4.63
N ALA A 68 -5.43 -21.19 -4.12
CA ALA A 68 -5.21 -21.91 -2.87
C ALA A 68 -5.85 -21.20 -1.66
N ALA A 69 -5.81 -19.87 -1.62
CA ALA A 69 -6.51 -19.08 -0.60
C ALA A 69 -8.03 -19.24 -0.71
N ALA A 70 -8.58 -19.15 -1.93
CA ALA A 70 -10.01 -19.39 -2.17
C ALA A 70 -10.44 -20.80 -1.77
N ASP A 71 -9.66 -21.83 -2.15
CA ASP A 71 -9.87 -23.22 -1.80
C ASP A 71 -9.85 -23.46 -0.29
N GLY A 72 -8.86 -22.88 0.40
CA GLY A 72 -8.76 -22.95 1.85
C GLY A 72 -9.98 -22.38 2.56
N LEU A 73 -10.44 -21.20 2.14
CA LEU A 73 -11.64 -20.56 2.68
C LEU A 73 -12.90 -21.39 2.41
N ARG A 74 -13.05 -21.94 1.20
CA ARG A 74 -14.17 -22.83 0.87
C ARG A 74 -14.18 -24.11 1.68
N LEU A 75 -13.01 -24.71 1.91
CA LEU A 75 -12.87 -25.94 2.68
C LEU A 75 -13.37 -25.76 4.13
N VAL A 76 -13.18 -24.57 4.70
CA VAL A 76 -13.67 -24.22 6.03
C VAL A 76 -15.08 -23.62 6.03
N GLY A 77 -15.76 -23.60 4.88
CA GLY A 77 -17.13 -23.15 4.73
C GLY A 77 -17.32 -21.63 4.77
N VAL A 78 -16.27 -20.85 4.54
CA VAL A 78 -16.33 -19.40 4.43
C VAL A 78 -16.90 -19.00 3.07
N THR A 79 -17.89 -18.11 3.07
CA THR A 79 -18.50 -17.57 1.85
C THR A 79 -18.16 -16.09 1.63
N LYS A 80 -17.72 -15.40 2.70
CA LYS A 80 -17.34 -13.99 2.64
C LYS A 80 -16.12 -13.71 3.50
N LEU A 81 -15.32 -12.77 3.04
CA LEU A 81 -14.22 -12.21 3.81
C LEU A 81 -14.28 -10.68 3.77
N GLY A 82 -13.66 -10.05 4.76
CA GLY A 82 -13.37 -8.64 4.80
C GLY A 82 -12.23 -8.43 5.78
N GLY A 83 -12.00 -7.20 6.21
CA GLY A 83 -10.99 -6.94 7.22
C GLY A 83 -10.17 -5.70 6.92
N LYS A 84 -8.90 -5.73 7.32
CA LYS A 84 -7.98 -4.60 7.17
C LYS A 84 -6.57 -5.09 6.82
N ILE A 85 -5.81 -4.27 6.12
CA ILE A 85 -4.38 -4.46 5.87
C ILE A 85 -3.64 -3.33 6.56
N ASP A 86 -2.73 -3.69 7.46
CA ASP A 86 -1.80 -2.76 8.08
C ASP A 86 -0.42 -2.94 7.47
N ALA A 87 0.06 -1.89 6.83
CA ALA A 87 1.37 -1.80 6.19
C ALA A 87 2.12 -0.56 6.67
N LYS A 88 3.39 -0.48 6.29
CA LYS A 88 4.23 0.70 6.54
C LYS A 88 4.84 1.17 5.23
N VAL A 89 4.96 2.48 5.07
CA VAL A 89 5.72 3.11 4.01
C VAL A 89 6.82 3.94 4.66
N ASN A 90 8.07 3.66 4.31
CA ASN A 90 9.23 4.38 4.80
C ASN A 90 9.51 5.56 3.86
N VAL A 91 9.39 6.78 4.37
CA VAL A 91 9.73 7.99 3.62
C VAL A 91 11.11 8.47 4.05
N THR A 92 12.07 8.44 3.12
CA THR A 92 13.47 8.83 3.36
C THR A 92 13.72 10.21 2.76
N ALA A 93 13.85 11.24 3.59
CA ALA A 93 14.15 12.61 3.15
C ALA A 93 15.65 12.81 2.84
N SER A 94 16.00 13.90 2.16
CA SER A 94 17.39 14.23 1.75
C SER A 94 18.40 14.34 2.90
N GLY A 95 17.93 14.55 4.13
CA GLY A 95 18.76 14.48 5.34
C GLY A 95 19.02 13.07 5.88
N GLY A 96 18.59 12.03 5.19
CA GLY A 96 18.66 10.63 5.64
C GLY A 96 17.64 10.25 6.72
N LYS A 97 16.77 11.19 7.12
CA LYS A 97 15.69 10.94 8.07
C LYS A 97 14.66 10.03 7.42
N VAL A 98 14.41 8.89 8.07
CA VAL A 98 13.36 7.94 7.69
C VAL A 98 12.16 8.15 8.61
N ASP A 99 11.04 8.57 8.04
CA ASP A 99 9.77 8.71 8.74
C ASP A 99 8.85 7.56 8.32
N PRO A 100 8.52 6.61 9.23
CA PRO A 100 7.62 5.51 8.93
C PRO A 100 6.17 6.01 8.95
N VAL A 101 5.48 5.82 7.84
CA VAL A 101 4.07 6.15 7.67
C VAL A 101 3.26 4.87 7.77
N ARG A 102 2.34 4.80 8.72
CA ARG A 102 1.41 3.67 8.82
C ARG A 102 0.33 3.81 7.77
N VAL A 103 0.07 2.73 7.07
CA VAL A 103 -0.96 2.63 6.03
C VAL A 103 -1.94 1.56 6.46
N THR A 104 -3.16 1.96 6.76
CA THR A 104 -4.26 1.05 7.06
C THR A 104 -5.25 1.09 5.91
N LEU A 105 -5.52 -0.06 5.30
CA LEU A 105 -6.46 -0.21 4.19
C LEU A 105 -7.61 -1.10 4.63
N ASP A 106 -8.83 -0.69 4.35
CA ASP A 106 -10.01 -1.49 4.60
C ASP A 106 -10.25 -2.45 3.44
N ILE A 107 -10.42 -3.72 3.77
CA ILE A 107 -10.86 -4.77 2.84
C ILE A 107 -12.39 -4.82 2.92
N PRO A 108 -13.11 -4.38 1.88
CA PRO A 108 -14.56 -4.46 1.87
C PRO A 108 -15.02 -5.93 1.90
N GLU A 109 -16.26 -6.15 2.37
CA GLU A 109 -16.86 -7.47 2.37
C GLU A 109 -16.90 -8.03 0.94
N THR A 110 -16.06 -9.03 0.69
CA THR A 110 -15.86 -9.67 -0.60
C THR A 110 -16.34 -11.11 -0.53
N LYS A 111 -17.12 -11.52 -1.51
CA LYS A 111 -17.58 -12.92 -1.63
C LYS A 111 -16.42 -13.80 -2.07
N VAL A 112 -16.25 -14.94 -1.41
CA VAL A 112 -15.33 -15.98 -1.89
C VAL A 112 -15.93 -16.57 -3.17
N PRO A 113 -15.21 -16.56 -4.29
CA PRO A 113 -15.74 -17.10 -5.54
C PRO A 113 -15.97 -18.61 -5.43
N GLU A 114 -17.04 -19.10 -6.06
CA GLU A 114 -17.39 -20.53 -6.08
C GLU A 114 -16.34 -21.38 -6.81
N GLN A 115 -15.62 -20.79 -7.77
CA GLN A 115 -14.50 -21.39 -8.50
C GLN A 115 -13.44 -20.32 -8.84
N GLY A 116 -12.17 -20.72 -8.90
CA GLY A 116 -11.06 -19.83 -9.27
C GLY A 116 -10.35 -19.16 -8.10
N GLY A 117 -9.56 -18.13 -8.41
CA GLY A 117 -8.73 -17.40 -7.46
C GLY A 117 -9.48 -16.33 -6.68
N LEU A 118 -9.01 -16.02 -5.47
CA LEU A 118 -9.57 -14.94 -4.68
C LEU A 118 -8.86 -13.62 -5.00
N THR A 119 -9.62 -12.65 -5.48
CA THR A 119 -9.15 -11.28 -5.72
C THR A 119 -10.05 -10.28 -5.01
N PHE A 120 -9.46 -9.22 -4.47
CA PHE A 120 -10.18 -8.13 -3.81
C PHE A 120 -9.35 -6.85 -3.80
N THR A 121 -10.02 -5.70 -3.72
CA THR A 121 -9.36 -4.39 -3.63
C THR A 121 -9.48 -3.85 -2.21
N ALA A 122 -8.35 -3.56 -1.58
CA ALA A 122 -8.29 -2.85 -0.31
C ALA A 122 -8.10 -1.36 -0.55
N ASN A 123 -8.83 -0.50 0.16
CA ASN A 123 -8.78 0.95 -0.04
C ASN A 123 -8.56 1.67 1.29
N GLY A 124 -7.86 2.79 1.24
CA GLY A 124 -7.66 3.63 2.41
C GLY A 124 -7.13 5.01 2.05
N THR A 125 -6.81 5.78 3.07
CA THR A 125 -6.18 7.09 2.94
C THR A 125 -4.97 7.12 3.85
N VAL A 126 -3.88 7.64 3.33
CA VAL A 126 -2.62 7.75 4.06
C VAL A 126 -2.36 9.21 4.34
N ASP A 127 -2.27 9.54 5.63
CA ASP A 127 -1.90 10.87 6.09
C ASP A 127 -0.40 10.91 6.34
N PHE A 128 0.31 11.67 5.52
CA PHE A 128 1.73 11.90 5.66
C PHE A 128 1.98 13.32 6.16
N THR A 129 2.65 13.47 7.30
CA THR A 129 3.05 14.78 7.81
C THR A 129 4.55 14.97 7.64
N VAL A 130 4.94 15.93 6.81
CA VAL A 130 6.35 16.33 6.71
C VAL A 130 6.71 17.08 7.99
N SER A 131 7.73 16.62 8.73
CA SER A 131 8.18 17.36 9.91
C SER A 131 8.65 18.77 9.53
N ALA A 132 8.31 19.79 10.33
CA ALA A 132 8.66 21.18 10.04
C ALA A 132 10.19 21.46 9.98
N GLY A 133 11.02 20.58 10.56
CA GLY A 133 12.48 20.64 10.50
C GLY A 133 13.11 19.80 9.38
N THR A 134 12.32 19.22 8.47
CA THR A 134 12.86 18.40 7.36
C THR A 134 13.57 19.30 6.35
N PRO A 135 14.86 19.04 6.02
CA PRO A 135 15.57 19.78 5.00
C PRO A 135 14.88 19.68 3.64
N ALA A 136 14.91 20.77 2.87
CA ALA A 136 14.43 20.74 1.50
C ALA A 136 15.24 19.74 0.64
N GLY A 137 14.56 19.05 -0.26
CA GLY A 137 15.15 18.08 -1.18
C GLY A 137 14.24 16.88 -1.47
N PRO A 138 14.68 15.95 -2.34
CA PRO A 138 13.92 14.74 -2.63
C PRO A 138 13.72 13.86 -1.38
N ALA A 139 12.49 13.40 -1.21
CA ALA A 139 12.07 12.37 -0.28
C ALA A 139 11.63 11.14 -1.06
N LYS A 140 12.16 9.97 -0.71
CA LYS A 140 11.87 8.70 -1.37
C LYS A 140 10.90 7.87 -0.53
N SER A 141 9.78 7.48 -1.12
CA SER A 141 8.77 6.65 -0.47
C SER A 141 8.93 5.19 -0.91
N ALA A 142 9.04 4.27 0.05
CA ALA A 142 9.18 2.85 -0.23
C ALA A 142 8.29 2.02 0.71
N VAL A 143 7.61 1.00 0.18
CA VAL A 143 6.84 0.06 1.01
C VAL A 143 7.79 -0.74 1.89
N ASP A 144 7.41 -0.95 3.15
CA ASP A 144 8.12 -1.83 4.06
C ASP A 144 8.05 -3.29 3.59
N LYS A 145 8.98 -4.12 4.04
CA LYS A 145 9.06 -5.52 3.66
C LYS A 145 8.04 -6.40 4.39
N GLU A 146 7.40 -5.86 5.43
CA GLU A 146 6.42 -6.52 6.28
C GLU A 146 5.07 -5.81 6.20
N ALA A 147 4.00 -6.60 6.11
CA ALA A 147 2.62 -6.16 6.23
C ALA A 147 1.81 -7.20 7.01
N VAL A 148 0.69 -6.78 7.60
CA VAL A 148 -0.21 -7.69 8.33
C VAL A 148 -1.61 -7.51 7.77
N SER A 149 -2.24 -8.61 7.35
CA SER A 149 -3.64 -8.61 6.94
C SER A 149 -4.49 -9.19 8.06
N HIS A 150 -5.33 -8.36 8.66
CA HIS A 150 -6.34 -8.73 9.64
C HIS A 150 -7.61 -9.18 8.92
N ILE A 151 -7.73 -10.47 8.63
CA ILE A 151 -8.84 -11.03 7.88
C ILE A 151 -9.99 -11.35 8.83
N THR A 152 -11.20 -10.96 8.44
CA THR A 152 -12.46 -11.33 9.08
C THR A 152 -13.30 -12.13 8.09
N THR A 153 -13.91 -13.22 8.54
CA THR A 153 -14.74 -14.09 7.70
C THR A 153 -16.08 -14.41 8.36
N ASP A 154 -16.98 -15.02 7.61
CA ASP A 154 -18.26 -15.55 8.10
C ASP A 154 -18.16 -17.01 8.62
N ALA A 155 -16.95 -17.51 8.90
CA ALA A 155 -16.75 -18.84 9.46
C ALA A 155 -17.52 -19.02 10.78
N LYS A 156 -18.12 -20.21 10.96
CA LYS A 156 -18.74 -20.58 12.25
C LYS A 156 -17.71 -20.83 13.35
N ASP A 157 -16.50 -21.25 12.96
CA ASP A 157 -15.40 -21.43 13.91
C ASP A 157 -14.81 -20.06 14.28
N PRO A 158 -14.82 -19.68 15.57
CA PRO A 158 -14.29 -18.39 16.01
C PRO A 158 -12.80 -18.19 15.70
N SER A 159 -12.02 -19.28 15.57
CA SER A 159 -10.60 -19.23 15.21
C SER A 159 -10.35 -18.89 13.74
N LEU A 160 -11.38 -19.04 12.89
CA LEU A 160 -11.34 -18.71 11.46
C LEU A 160 -12.19 -17.48 11.13
N ALA A 161 -13.08 -17.08 12.03
CA ALA A 161 -13.85 -15.85 11.91
C ALA A 161 -12.96 -14.61 11.91
N LYS A 162 -11.81 -14.64 12.60
CA LYS A 162 -10.79 -13.59 12.58
C LYS A 162 -9.41 -14.20 12.67
N PHE A 163 -8.53 -13.86 11.74
CA PHE A 163 -7.15 -14.31 11.76
C PHE A 163 -6.22 -13.30 11.10
N ASP A 164 -4.98 -13.30 11.56
CA ASP A 164 -3.95 -12.40 11.05
C ASP A 164 -3.02 -13.17 10.12
N VAL A 165 -2.74 -12.59 8.96
CA VAL A 165 -1.77 -13.10 7.99
C VAL A 165 -0.60 -12.14 7.99
N ASN A 166 0.52 -12.59 8.56
CA ASN A 166 1.78 -11.86 8.45
C ASN A 166 2.34 -12.10 7.06
N LEU A 167 2.49 -11.01 6.30
CA LEU A 167 2.99 -11.00 4.93
C LEU A 167 4.41 -10.44 4.92
N THR A 168 5.28 -11.12 4.19
CA THR A 168 6.65 -10.66 3.92
C THR A 168 6.88 -10.62 2.42
N LEU A 169 7.67 -9.65 1.94
CA LEU A 169 8.02 -9.58 0.52
C LEU A 169 8.81 -10.81 0.09
N SER A 170 8.38 -11.43 -1.01
CA SER A 170 9.00 -12.61 -1.60
C SER A 170 9.05 -12.47 -3.13
N PRO A 171 10.23 -12.27 -3.74
CA PRO A 171 11.54 -12.13 -3.10
C PRO A 171 11.71 -10.81 -2.30
N PRO A 172 12.57 -10.77 -1.28
CA PRO A 172 12.72 -9.58 -0.41
C PRO A 172 13.39 -8.39 -1.11
N GLU A 173 14.05 -8.61 -2.24
CA GLU A 173 14.80 -7.59 -2.99
C GLU A 173 13.95 -6.89 -4.07
N GLN A 174 12.64 -7.09 -4.06
CA GLN A 174 11.73 -6.40 -4.97
C GLN A 174 11.82 -4.88 -4.83
N ASP A 175 11.63 -4.17 -5.94
CA ASP A 175 11.59 -2.71 -5.93
C ASP A 175 10.31 -2.21 -5.25
N THR A 176 10.44 -1.83 -3.98
CA THR A 176 9.33 -1.28 -3.18
C THR A 176 9.14 0.22 -3.32
N VAL A 177 9.92 0.87 -4.20
CA VAL A 177 9.90 2.33 -4.33
C VAL A 177 8.63 2.78 -5.04
N LEU A 178 7.78 3.47 -4.28
CA LEU A 178 6.52 4.04 -4.78
C LEU A 178 6.76 5.36 -5.53
N GLY A 179 7.79 6.11 -5.17
CA GLY A 179 8.10 7.35 -5.86
C GLY A 179 8.99 8.29 -5.06
N THR A 180 9.17 9.49 -5.61
CA THR A 180 9.91 10.57 -4.99
C THR A 180 9.06 11.83 -4.92
N THR A 181 8.98 12.43 -3.73
CA THR A 181 8.32 13.72 -3.46
C THR A 181 9.39 14.76 -3.20
N GLU A 182 9.26 15.96 -3.76
CA GLU A 182 10.15 17.07 -3.45
C GLU A 182 9.65 17.79 -2.19
N VAL A 183 10.49 17.84 -1.14
CA VAL A 183 10.20 18.62 0.07
C VAL A 183 10.79 20.02 -0.13
N GLY A 184 9.97 21.07 -0.07
CA GLY A 184 10.44 22.45 -0.29
C GLY A 184 9.34 23.45 -0.58
#